data_AF-A0A9X0QK44-F1
#
_entry.id   AF-A0A9X0QK44-F1
#
_cell.length_a   1.000
_cell.length_b   1.000
_cell.length_c   1.000
_cell.angle_alpha   90.00
_cell.angle_beta   90.00
_cell.angle_gamma   90.00
#
_symmetry.space_group_name_H-M   'P 1'
#
loop_
_entity.id
_entity.type
_entity.pdbx_description
1 polymer ?
#
loop_
_entity_poly.entity_id
_entity_poly.type
_entity_poly.pdbx_seq_one_letter_code
_entity_poly.pdbx_strand_id
1 'polypeptide(L)'
;MTSSPTTAPQVNLVFQAAGGDTSITVTSAPPALQTDSAAVSTTLSQRQFQDLPNQNRNFSTFALLTPGVQRASFNIQATENPQGTKALEVNGTNYGSLGYLLDGTDNR
;
A
#
# COMPACT_ATOMS: atom_id res chain seq x y z
N MET A 1 -22.66 33.50 49.18
CA MET A 1 -22.68 33.02 47.79
C MET A 1 -21.55 32.01 47.64
N THR A 2 -21.85 30.73 47.82
CA THR A 2 -20.87 29.63 47.75
C THR A 2 -21.18 28.86 46.47
N SER A 3 -20.27 28.92 45.50
CA SER A 3 -20.40 28.22 44.22
C SER A 3 -20.30 26.71 44.42
N SER A 4 -21.40 25.99 44.19
CA SER A 4 -21.41 24.52 44.13
C SER A 4 -20.56 24.05 42.94
N PRO A 5 -19.74 22.99 43.10
CA PRO A 5 -19.03 22.39 41.97
C PRO A 5 -20.02 21.64 41.07
N THR A 6 -20.09 22.01 39.80
CA THR A 6 -20.88 21.31 38.77
C THR A 6 -20.24 19.95 38.50
N THR A 7 -20.80 18.88 39.05
CA THR A 7 -20.45 17.51 38.66
C THR A 7 -21.15 17.17 37.35
N ALA A 8 -20.39 17.04 36.25
CA ALA A 8 -20.92 16.56 34.97
C ALA A 8 -21.40 15.10 35.13
N PRO A 9 -22.51 14.68 34.48
CA PRO A 9 -22.93 13.29 34.53
C PRO A 9 -21.92 12.41 33.80
N GLN A 10 -21.30 11.48 34.53
CA GLN A 10 -20.38 10.50 33.96
C GLN A 10 -21.22 9.36 33.32
N VAL A 11 -21.20 9.28 31.99
CA VAL A 11 -21.86 8.20 31.24
C VAL A 11 -20.84 7.08 31.00
N ASN A 12 -20.95 5.99 31.75
CA ASN A 12 -20.17 4.78 31.50
C ASN A 12 -20.84 3.96 30.39
N LEU A 13 -20.32 4.07 29.17
CA LEU A 13 -20.68 3.18 28.07
C LEU A 13 -19.81 1.93 28.16
N VAL A 14 -20.41 0.81 28.57
CA VAL A 14 -19.73 -0.50 28.56
C VAL A 14 -20.01 -1.15 27.20
N PHE A 15 -19.02 -1.15 26.31
CA PHE A 15 -19.11 -1.89 25.05
C PHE A 15 -18.79 -3.36 25.30
N GLN A 16 -19.74 -4.24 24.98
CA GLN A 16 -19.44 -5.67 24.88
C GLN A 16 -18.67 -5.89 23.59
N ALA A 17 -17.49 -6.50 23.67
CA ALA A 17 -16.77 -6.95 22.49
C ALA A 17 -17.65 -7.99 21.79
N ALA A 18 -18.13 -7.69 20.59
CA ALA A 18 -18.77 -8.67 19.73
C ALA A 18 -17.68 -9.67 19.32
N GLY A 19 -17.50 -10.72 20.13
CA GLY A 19 -16.66 -11.86 19.81
C GLY A 19 -17.27 -12.59 18.62
N GLY A 20 -16.86 -12.18 17.43
CA GLY A 20 -17.07 -12.94 16.21
C GLY A 20 -15.76 -13.65 15.85
N ASP A 21 -15.73 -14.96 16.01
CA ASP A 21 -14.66 -15.78 15.43
C ASP A 21 -14.68 -15.58 13.91
N THR A 22 -13.80 -14.71 13.42
CA THR A 22 -13.67 -14.45 11.99
C THR A 22 -12.69 -15.46 11.42
N SER A 23 -13.18 -16.63 11.06
CA SER A 23 -12.38 -17.62 10.34
C SER A 23 -12.18 -17.16 8.90
N ILE A 24 -11.04 -16.55 8.60
CA ILE A 24 -10.61 -16.26 7.23
C ILE A 24 -10.04 -17.56 6.64
N THR A 25 -10.89 -18.36 6.00
CA THR A 25 -10.45 -19.54 5.26
C THR A 25 -9.80 -19.09 3.96
N VAL A 26 -8.47 -19.08 3.91
CA VAL A 26 -7.71 -18.81 2.69
C VAL A 26 -7.71 -20.08 1.84
N THR A 27 -8.67 -20.20 0.93
CA THR A 27 -8.82 -21.34 0.00
C THR A 27 -7.93 -21.24 -1.24
N SER A 28 -6.94 -20.33 -1.28
CA SER A 28 -6.04 -20.26 -2.42
C SER A 28 -5.03 -21.41 -2.34
N ALA A 29 -5.02 -22.27 -3.37
CA ALA A 29 -3.86 -23.13 -3.62
C ALA A 29 -2.60 -22.24 -3.69
N PRO A 30 -1.45 -22.69 -3.13
CA PRO A 30 -0.21 -21.94 -3.28
C PRO A 30 0.03 -21.69 -4.78
N PRO A 31 0.37 -20.47 -5.21
CA PRO A 31 0.73 -20.23 -6.60
C PRO A 31 1.86 -21.19 -6.98
N ALA A 32 1.77 -21.76 -8.19
CA ALA A 32 2.81 -22.65 -8.71
C ALA A 32 4.15 -21.93 -8.63
N LEU A 33 5.14 -22.57 -8.01
CA LEU A 33 6.50 -22.04 -7.93
C LEU A 33 7.08 -22.02 -9.34
N GLN A 34 7.50 -20.85 -9.82
CA GLN A 34 8.37 -20.74 -10.99
C GLN A 34 9.75 -21.28 -10.61
N THR A 35 10.00 -22.56 -10.90
CA THR A 35 11.27 -23.24 -10.62
C THR A 35 12.28 -23.13 -11.77
N ASP A 36 11.82 -22.66 -12.93
CA ASP A 36 12.56 -22.56 -14.19
C ASP A 36 13.05 -21.14 -14.48
N SER A 37 12.58 -20.13 -13.74
CA SER A 37 12.96 -18.73 -13.91
C SER A 37 13.20 -18.05 -12.56
N ALA A 38 14.25 -17.24 -12.49
CA ALA A 38 14.50 -16.34 -11.35
C ALA A 38 13.65 -15.05 -11.42
N ALA A 39 12.66 -15.00 -12.31
CA ALA A 39 11.77 -13.85 -12.44
C ALA A 39 10.89 -13.71 -11.19
N VAL A 40 10.98 -12.56 -10.53
CA VAL A 40 10.10 -12.20 -9.42
C VAL A 40 9.00 -11.30 -9.98
N SER A 41 7.75 -11.77 -9.92
CA SER A 41 6.56 -10.99 -10.28
C SER A 41 5.65 -10.86 -9.07
N THR A 42 5.06 -9.69 -8.88
CA THR A 42 4.06 -9.44 -7.84
C THR A 42 2.80 -8.92 -8.50
N THR A 43 1.68 -9.61 -8.27
CA THR A 43 0.36 -9.20 -8.76
C THR A 43 -0.47 -8.71 -7.59
N LEU A 44 -0.94 -7.47 -7.67
CA LEU A 44 -1.87 -6.91 -6.70
C LEU A 44 -3.30 -7.12 -7.21
N SER A 45 -4.12 -7.81 -6.43
CA SER A 45 -5.54 -7.95 -6.71
C SER A 45 -6.29 -6.63 -6.53
N GLN A 46 -7.46 -6.49 -7.16
CA GLN A 46 -8.32 -5.32 -6.99
C GLN A 46 -8.67 -5.05 -5.52
N ARG A 47 -8.91 -6.11 -4.74
CA ARG A 47 -9.18 -5.99 -3.29
C ARG A 47 -7.97 -5.41 -2.56
N GLN A 48 -6.77 -5.92 -2.80
CA GLN A 48 -5.54 -5.35 -2.21
C GLN A 48 -5.36 -3.89 -2.63
N PHE A 49 -5.62 -3.53 -3.88
CA PHE A 49 -5.52 -2.14 -4.33
C PHE A 49 -6.52 -1.20 -3.61
N GLN A 50 -7.69 -1.70 -3.22
CA GLN A 50 -8.69 -0.93 -2.46
C GLN A 50 -8.37 -0.86 -0.96
N ASP A 51 -7.85 -1.95 -0.40
CA ASP A 51 -7.60 -2.07 1.04
C ASP A 51 -6.25 -1.48 1.46
N LEU A 52 -5.28 -1.40 0.53
CA LEU A 52 -3.96 -0.86 0.82
C LEU A 52 -4.00 0.68 0.92
N PRO A 53 -3.39 1.26 1.96
CA PRO A 53 -3.30 2.71 2.07
C PRO A 53 -2.47 3.26 0.91
N ASN A 54 -3.14 4.03 0.04
CA ASN A 54 -2.50 4.67 -1.10
C ASN A 54 -2.25 6.15 -0.81
N GLN A 55 -1.03 6.47 -0.40
CA GLN A 55 -0.65 7.86 -0.15
C GLN A 55 -0.79 8.68 -1.44
N ASN A 56 -1.65 9.70 -1.40
CA ASN A 56 -1.96 10.60 -2.51
C ASN A 56 -2.50 9.90 -3.77
N ARG A 57 -3.05 8.68 -3.64
CA ARG A 57 -3.57 7.87 -4.78
C ARG A 57 -2.52 7.66 -5.87
N ASN A 58 -1.25 7.58 -5.50
CA ASN A 58 -0.14 7.39 -6.42
C ASN A 58 0.19 5.90 -6.59
N PHE A 59 -0.17 5.32 -7.72
CA PHE A 59 0.02 3.88 -7.97
C PHE A 59 1.49 3.44 -7.95
N SER A 60 2.45 4.34 -8.24
CA SER A 60 3.88 4.00 -8.23
C SER A 60 4.36 3.58 -6.83
N THR A 61 3.68 4.00 -5.76
CA THR A 61 4.05 3.58 -4.40
C THR A 61 3.83 2.09 -4.16
N PHE A 62 2.94 1.45 -4.90
CA PHE A 62 2.66 0.03 -4.75
C PHE A 62 3.80 -0.85 -5.24
N ALA A 63 4.66 -0.35 -6.13
CA ALA A 63 5.85 -1.09 -6.54
C ALA A 63 6.79 -1.37 -5.36
N LEU A 64 6.74 -0.59 -4.26
CA LEU A 64 7.49 -0.84 -3.03
C LEU A 64 7.03 -2.10 -2.27
N LEU A 65 5.88 -2.66 -2.62
CA LEU A 65 5.40 -3.94 -2.07
C LEU A 65 6.06 -5.14 -2.76
N THR A 66 6.73 -4.92 -3.89
CA THR A 66 7.47 -5.93 -4.61
C THR A 66 8.87 -6.06 -4.01
N PRO A 67 9.34 -7.28 -3.70
CA PRO A 67 10.70 -7.50 -3.23
C PRO A 67 11.76 -6.95 -4.19
N GLY A 68 12.82 -6.36 -3.65
CA GLY A 68 13.91 -5.79 -4.45
C GLY A 68 13.64 -4.38 -5.01
N VAL A 69 12.45 -3.83 -4.79
CA VAL A 69 12.11 -2.44 -5.10
C VAL A 69 12.35 -1.55 -3.89
N GLN A 70 13.13 -0.49 -4.06
CA GLN A 70 13.39 0.52 -3.05
C GLN A 70 13.21 1.91 -3.63
N ARG A 71 13.09 2.93 -2.77
CA ARG A 71 13.10 4.31 -3.26
C ARG A 71 14.50 4.67 -3.72
N ALA A 72 14.59 5.36 -4.84
CA ALA A 72 15.84 5.90 -5.29
C ALA A 72 16.38 6.92 -4.27
N SER A 73 17.70 6.99 -4.16
CA SER A 73 18.37 8.01 -3.32
C SER A 73 18.12 9.44 -3.83
N PHE A 74 17.83 9.57 -5.12
CA PHE A 74 17.44 10.81 -5.80
C PHE A 74 15.91 11.00 -5.79
N ASN A 75 15.45 12.24 -5.61
CA ASN A 75 14.04 12.62 -5.78
C ASN A 75 13.88 13.49 -7.03
N ILE A 76 12.83 13.22 -7.81
CA ILE A 76 12.44 14.05 -8.94
C ILE A 76 11.79 15.32 -8.39
N GLN A 77 12.20 16.49 -8.89
CA GLN A 77 11.64 17.76 -8.45
C GLN A 77 10.14 17.83 -8.77
N ALA A 78 9.36 18.47 -7.90
CA ALA A 78 7.91 18.59 -8.07
C ALA A 78 7.52 19.27 -9.40
N THR A 79 8.31 20.24 -9.86
CA THR A 79 8.11 20.95 -11.13
C THR A 79 8.27 20.03 -12.35
N GLU A 80 9.12 19.01 -12.24
CA GLU A 80 9.42 18.05 -13.31
C GLU A 80 8.56 16.77 -13.18
N ASN A 81 7.74 16.68 -12.14
CA ASN A 81 6.95 15.51 -11.81
C ASN A 81 5.54 15.91 -11.34
N PRO A 82 4.71 16.46 -12.24
CA PRO A 82 3.34 16.89 -11.92
C PRO A 82 2.45 15.73 -11.46
N GLN A 83 2.77 14.49 -11.85
CA GLN A 83 2.08 13.27 -11.42
C GLN A 83 2.54 12.77 -10.03
N GLY A 84 3.63 13.33 -9.49
CA GLY A 84 4.17 12.97 -8.19
C GLY A 84 4.72 11.55 -8.08
N THR A 85 5.03 10.90 -9.22
CA THR A 85 5.61 9.55 -9.31
C THR A 85 6.84 9.42 -8.43
N LYS A 86 7.00 8.29 -7.76
CA LYS A 86 8.17 8.06 -6.90
C LYS A 86 9.31 7.51 -7.75
N ALA A 87 10.51 8.05 -7.55
CA ALA A 87 11.72 7.45 -8.09
C ALA A 87 12.01 6.16 -7.33
N LEU A 88 12.13 5.07 -8.07
CA LEU A 88 12.31 3.72 -7.53
C LEU A 88 13.53 3.08 -8.18
N GLU A 89 14.23 2.25 -7.43
CA GLU A 89 15.33 1.42 -7.92
C GLU A 89 14.92 -0.04 -7.72
N VAL A 90 15.13 -0.88 -8.74
CA VAL A 90 14.77 -2.30 -8.69
C VAL A 90 16.04 -3.12 -8.86
N ASN A 91 16.40 -3.88 -7.83
CA ASN A 91 17.60 -4.72 -7.82
C ASN A 91 18.89 -3.98 -8.23
N GLY A 92 18.99 -2.69 -7.87
CA GLY A 92 20.15 -1.83 -8.18
C GLY A 92 20.12 -1.16 -9.56
N THR A 93 19.05 -1.34 -10.35
CA THR A 93 18.86 -0.59 -11.60
C THR A 93 18.46 0.86 -11.35
N ASN A 94 18.87 1.76 -12.25
CA ASN A 94 18.56 3.19 -12.15
C ASN A 94 17.05 3.45 -12.32
N TYR A 95 16.55 4.50 -11.68
CA TYR A 95 15.14 4.89 -11.70
C TYR A 95 14.54 5.11 -13.09
N GLY A 96 15.35 5.51 -14.08
CA GLY A 96 14.90 5.72 -15.46
C GLY A 96 14.69 4.43 -16.26
N SER A 97 15.08 3.27 -15.71
CA SER A 97 14.96 1.97 -16.37
C SER A 97 13.61 1.28 -16.11
N LEU A 98 12.77 1.87 -15.26
CA LEU A 98 11.43 1.33 -14.96
C LEU A 98 10.41 1.88 -15.96
N GLY A 99 9.70 0.97 -16.62
CA GLY A 99 8.55 1.29 -17.45
C GLY A 99 7.26 0.85 -16.75
N TYR A 100 6.21 1.65 -16.88
CA TYR A 100 4.86 1.27 -16.48
C TYR A 100 4.07 0.95 -17.73
N LEU A 101 3.34 -0.16 -17.74
CA LEU A 101 2.43 -0.47 -18.83
C LEU A 101 0.99 -0.39 -18.33
N LEU A 102 0.13 0.28 -19.09
CA LEU A 102 -1.31 0.25 -18.93
C LEU A 102 -1.90 -0.52 -20.11
N ASP A 103 -2.59 -1.63 -19.81
CA ASP A 103 -3.22 -2.49 -20.83
C ASP A 103 -2.27 -2.87 -21.98
N GLY A 104 -1.00 -3.12 -21.66
CA GLY A 104 0.04 -3.51 -22.63
C GLY A 104 0.70 -2.35 -23.37
N THR A 105 0.34 -1.10 -23.07
CA THR A 105 0.93 0.10 -23.69
C THR A 105 1.77 0.88 -22.68
N ASP A 106 2.88 1.47 -23.11
CA ASP A 106 3.74 2.29 -22.24
C ASP A 106 2.96 3.49 -21.67
N ASN A 107 3.02 3.63 -20.35
CA ASN A 107 2.38 4.67 -19.57
C ASN A 107 3.45 5.65 -19.09
N ARG A 108 3.76 6.63 -19.96
CA ARG A 108 4.71 7.72 -19.71
C ARG A 108 4.08 8.93 -19.05
#